data_AF-A0A316W538-F1
#
_entry.id   AF-A0A316W538-F1
#
_cell.length_a   1.000
_cell.length_b   1.000
_cell.length_c   1.000
_cell.angle_alpha   90.00
_cell.angle_beta   90.00
_cell.angle_gamma   90.00
#
_symmetry.space_group_name_H-M   'P 1'
#
loop_
_entity.id
_entity.type
_entity.pdbx_description
1 polymer ?
#
loop_
_entity_poly.entity_id
_entity_poly.type
_entity_poly.pdbx_seq_one_letter_code
_entity_poly.pdbx_strand_id
1 'polypeptide(L)'
;MSSPRTLTQGKSSAPSRKAPKAKPSPQEIEAIRAARAEKKARIAADPILSGKQKFAPRQWLPVVSDAQRELGKRSSVRILSWNILAQGLVRRKLFPGSDCLKWPERMPILDAELDPDSHAWDVACFQEVDRMEHHSETFSRAGFSWSYEKGYESKQHGLLIAWRSRLPDHSAGEGQPEPSSTAETKSRTTFESAPIAKRIVYYDQVEACKYFHGASSDTSPTTSTSGSRSTRNIAQIVALRLATDASGARVTGEPTSGLIVATTHLFWHPSHAYERVRQAGILLQEAYAFRREHKEIAKWDIVIAGDFNDQPHSATYHLMSGLPPSREAIEEVQRSTVVHSSIDEAKRRDAEAHAIAQGIEHVEHAGARTGSGEMDTESGQEEAEGDEASEDGGENDDEQEDIAGPEDASTTMLKGCRAARQEDGLLTLEALASLFASPGHEAAGSSTVRSAYGHAFNRLKSLDGSEAMVENYFSSVSRGRERFDDETWYEGKRNEHASLPAGHPGRDEPMWTLYSSIFSLTLDYIWLLPNPLRSQSTEERKEADRQDAYPHITALLAMLRTKDLAPGIPRKGVCASDHVAIGAEIELR
;
A
#
# COMPACT_ATOMS: atom_id res chain seq x y z
N MET A 1 55.03 -11.30 62.58
CA MET A 1 54.07 -10.77 63.56
C MET A 1 52.74 -10.62 62.85
N SER A 2 51.82 -11.51 63.18
CA SER A 2 50.48 -11.63 62.60
C SER A 2 49.53 -10.59 63.21
N SER A 3 48.71 -9.96 62.38
CA SER A 3 47.52 -9.23 62.83
C SER A 3 46.28 -9.80 62.12
N PRO A 4 45.17 -10.06 62.85
CA PRO A 4 44.10 -10.94 62.39
C PRO A 4 42.96 -10.22 61.66
N ARG A 5 42.27 -11.00 60.83
CA ARG A 5 40.98 -10.71 60.18
C ARG A 5 39.87 -10.48 61.21
N THR A 6 39.07 -9.44 61.01
CA THR A 6 37.76 -9.29 61.63
C THR A 6 36.67 -9.49 60.58
N LEU A 7 35.89 -10.57 60.73
CA LEU A 7 34.65 -10.82 59.99
C LEU A 7 33.57 -9.84 60.47
N THR A 8 32.98 -9.07 59.57
CA THR A 8 31.68 -8.42 59.78
C THR A 8 30.60 -9.27 59.11
N GLN A 9 29.74 -9.88 59.92
CA GLN A 9 28.54 -10.57 59.45
C GLN A 9 27.55 -9.55 58.86
N GLY A 10 27.23 -9.70 57.57
CA GLY A 10 26.10 -9.02 56.94
C GLY A 10 24.78 -9.57 57.49
N LYS A 11 23.95 -8.69 58.05
CA LYS A 11 22.54 -9.00 58.34
C LYS A 11 21.76 -8.93 57.03
N SER A 12 21.24 -10.05 56.58
CA SER A 12 20.23 -10.12 55.51
C SER A 12 18.93 -9.46 56.00
N SER A 13 18.50 -8.37 55.37
CA SER A 13 17.16 -7.80 55.55
C SER A 13 16.14 -8.61 54.77
N ALA A 14 15.21 -9.28 55.46
CA ALA A 14 14.06 -9.92 54.84
C ALA A 14 13.09 -8.88 54.24
N PRO A 15 12.33 -9.20 53.17
CA PRO A 15 11.37 -8.28 52.57
C PRO A 15 10.21 -8.01 53.54
N SER A 16 9.95 -6.72 53.80
CA SER A 16 8.82 -6.25 54.60
C SER A 16 7.49 -6.71 53.99
N ARG A 17 6.74 -7.57 54.71
CA ARG A 17 5.34 -7.90 54.38
C ARG A 17 4.50 -6.62 54.39
N LYS A 18 3.98 -6.21 53.22
CA LYS A 18 3.00 -5.12 53.10
C LYS A 18 1.78 -5.42 54.01
N ALA A 19 1.40 -4.47 54.85
CA ALA A 19 0.23 -4.58 55.71
C ALA A 19 -1.06 -4.81 54.89
N PRO A 20 -2.04 -5.57 55.41
CA PRO A 20 -3.30 -5.80 54.69
C PRO A 20 -4.03 -4.47 54.48
N LYS A 21 -4.40 -4.16 53.23
CA LYS A 21 -5.20 -2.97 52.90
C LYS A 21 -6.50 -2.99 53.73
N ALA A 22 -6.78 -1.90 54.45
CA ALA A 22 -8.01 -1.75 55.22
C ALA A 22 -9.24 -1.95 54.32
N LYS A 23 -10.28 -2.61 54.84
CA LYS A 23 -11.53 -2.81 54.09
C LYS A 23 -12.20 -1.45 53.82
N PRO A 24 -12.65 -1.16 52.59
CA PRO A 24 -13.33 0.09 52.27
C PRO A 24 -14.58 0.29 53.14
N SER A 25 -14.80 1.51 53.59
CA SER A 25 -16.00 1.94 54.29
C SER A 25 -17.25 1.84 53.39
N PRO A 26 -18.46 1.77 53.97
CA PRO A 26 -19.71 1.75 53.18
C PRO A 26 -19.85 2.92 52.21
N GLN A 27 -19.40 4.12 52.59
CA GLN A 27 -19.41 5.31 51.73
C GLN A 27 -18.43 5.19 50.55
N GLU A 28 -17.24 4.63 50.77
CA GLU A 28 -16.28 4.36 49.70
C GLU A 28 -16.81 3.29 48.73
N ILE A 29 -17.52 2.28 49.22
CA ILE A 29 -18.15 1.25 48.38
C ILE A 29 -19.23 1.87 47.48
N GLU A 30 -20.07 2.76 48.02
CA GLU A 30 -21.11 3.45 47.26
C GLU A 30 -20.51 4.40 46.21
N ALA A 31 -19.48 5.17 46.57
CA ALA A 31 -18.76 6.03 45.63
C ALA A 31 -18.11 5.21 44.49
N ILE A 32 -17.50 4.06 44.80
CA ILE A 32 -16.96 3.14 43.78
C ILE A 32 -18.07 2.60 42.87
N ARG A 33 -19.25 2.27 43.43
CA ARG A 33 -20.40 1.79 42.64
C ARG A 33 -20.96 2.88 41.72
N ALA A 34 -21.10 4.10 42.24
CA ALA A 34 -21.54 5.26 41.46
C ALA A 34 -20.56 5.55 40.30
N ALA A 35 -19.26 5.61 40.58
CA ALA A 35 -18.22 5.81 39.56
C ALA A 35 -18.21 4.70 38.50
N ARG A 36 -18.42 3.43 38.90
CA ARG A 36 -18.56 2.31 37.96
C ARG A 36 -19.83 2.42 37.10
N ALA A 37 -20.95 2.81 37.70
CA ALA A 37 -22.21 2.99 36.99
C ALA A 37 -22.11 4.14 35.97
N GLU A 38 -21.52 5.28 36.35
CA GLU A 38 -21.25 6.41 35.47
C GLU A 38 -20.30 6.03 34.33
N LYS A 39 -19.19 5.34 34.63
CA LYS A 39 -18.27 4.82 33.60
C LYS A 39 -18.99 3.88 32.63
N LYS A 40 -19.84 2.98 33.13
CA LYS A 40 -20.63 2.06 32.30
C LYS A 40 -21.65 2.79 31.43
N ALA A 41 -22.33 3.81 31.98
CA ALA A 41 -23.26 4.65 31.23
C ALA A 41 -22.56 5.43 30.12
N ARG A 42 -21.39 6.02 30.41
CA ARG A 42 -20.55 6.71 29.42
C ARG A 42 -20.11 5.77 28.29
N ILE A 43 -19.60 4.59 28.64
CA ILE A 43 -19.20 3.57 27.65
C ILE A 43 -20.40 3.17 26.79
N ALA A 44 -21.58 2.96 27.38
CA ALA A 44 -22.77 2.55 26.64
C ALA A 44 -23.34 3.62 25.70
N ALA A 45 -23.15 4.90 26.03
CA ALA A 45 -23.62 6.03 25.24
C ALA A 45 -22.70 6.37 24.05
N ASP A 46 -21.40 6.07 24.16
CA ASP A 46 -20.43 6.33 23.11
C ASP A 46 -20.32 5.11 22.15
N PRO A 47 -20.65 5.26 20.85
CA PRO A 47 -20.61 4.15 19.90
C PRO A 47 -19.23 3.51 19.74
N ILE A 48 -18.15 4.27 19.90
CA ILE A 48 -16.78 3.78 19.78
C ILE A 48 -16.40 3.03 21.06
N LEU A 49 -16.63 3.62 22.24
CA LEU A 49 -16.31 2.98 23.51
C LEU A 49 -17.18 1.74 23.79
N SER A 50 -18.44 1.74 23.34
CA SER A 50 -19.33 0.58 23.41
C SER A 50 -18.95 -0.53 22.43
N GLY A 51 -18.03 -0.27 21.48
CA GLY A 51 -17.66 -1.20 20.42
C GLY A 51 -18.73 -1.38 19.33
N LYS A 52 -19.77 -0.53 19.32
CA LYS A 52 -20.80 -0.53 18.27
C LYS A 52 -20.26 -0.01 16.94
N GLN A 53 -19.40 1.01 16.98
CA GLN A 53 -18.66 1.51 15.84
C GLN A 53 -17.22 1.02 15.92
N LYS A 54 -16.83 0.18 14.96
CA LYS A 54 -15.48 -0.39 14.91
C LYS A 54 -14.51 0.47 14.10
N PHE A 55 -14.98 1.02 12.98
CA PHE A 55 -14.24 1.91 12.07
C PHE A 55 -15.15 3.08 11.65
N ALA A 56 -14.58 4.10 11.02
CA ALA A 56 -15.33 5.24 10.51
C ALA A 56 -16.00 4.90 9.17
N PRO A 57 -17.34 4.84 9.09
CA PRO A 57 -18.04 4.51 7.85
C PRO A 57 -17.89 5.63 6.82
N ARG A 58 -17.87 5.26 5.53
CA ARG A 58 -17.62 6.17 4.41
C ARG A 58 -18.60 5.89 3.29
N GLN A 59 -18.91 6.94 2.53
CA GLN A 59 -19.90 6.90 1.46
C GLN A 59 -19.22 7.00 0.10
N TRP A 60 -19.83 6.40 -0.91
CA TRP A 60 -19.46 6.58 -2.30
C TRP A 60 -20.07 7.90 -2.81
N LEU A 61 -19.22 8.81 -3.28
CA LEU A 61 -19.64 10.08 -3.84
C LEU A 61 -19.73 9.98 -5.36
N PRO A 62 -20.88 10.31 -5.96
CA PRO A 62 -21.05 10.21 -7.41
C PRO A 62 -20.21 11.25 -8.15
N VAL A 63 -19.69 10.86 -9.30
CA VAL A 63 -18.94 11.70 -10.23
C VAL A 63 -19.87 12.17 -11.35
N VAL A 64 -19.87 13.47 -11.65
CA VAL A 64 -20.61 14.04 -12.76
C VAL A 64 -19.97 13.63 -14.09
N SER A 65 -20.77 13.01 -14.96
CA SER A 65 -20.41 12.80 -16.36
C SER A 65 -20.80 14.01 -17.21
N ASP A 66 -19.91 14.42 -18.13
CA ASP A 66 -20.21 15.47 -19.11
C ASP A 66 -21.25 15.03 -20.15
N ALA A 67 -21.49 13.72 -20.26
CA ALA A 67 -22.46 13.15 -21.18
C ALA A 67 -23.71 12.70 -20.40
N GLN A 68 -24.89 13.13 -20.88
CA GLN A 68 -26.18 12.48 -20.61
C GLN A 68 -26.18 11.07 -21.25
N ARG A 69 -25.31 10.18 -20.76
CA ARG A 69 -25.32 8.77 -21.14
C ARG A 69 -26.31 8.04 -20.25
N GLU A 70 -27.00 7.04 -20.79
CA GLU A 70 -27.84 6.16 -19.97
C GLU A 70 -26.93 5.30 -19.08
N LEU A 71 -26.57 5.81 -17.90
CA LEU A 71 -25.77 5.12 -16.86
C LEU A 71 -26.42 3.81 -16.36
N GLY A 72 -27.66 3.50 -16.75
CA GLY A 72 -28.45 2.40 -16.20
C GLY A 72 -28.36 1.05 -16.90
N LYS A 73 -27.49 0.85 -17.90
CA LYS A 73 -27.45 -0.40 -18.71
C LYS A 73 -26.17 -1.22 -18.61
N ARG A 74 -25.12 -0.74 -17.92
CA ARG A 74 -23.81 -1.42 -17.87
C ARG A 74 -23.45 -1.84 -16.45
N SER A 75 -22.68 -2.92 -16.34
CA SER A 75 -22.15 -3.40 -15.06
C SER A 75 -21.15 -2.39 -14.49
N SER A 76 -21.33 -1.97 -13.25
CA SER A 76 -20.34 -1.19 -12.51
C SER A 76 -19.57 -2.06 -11.53
N VAL A 77 -18.32 -1.68 -11.24
CA VAL A 77 -17.44 -2.38 -10.32
C VAL A 77 -16.81 -1.38 -9.39
N ARG A 78 -16.93 -1.62 -8.08
CA ARG A 78 -16.24 -0.85 -7.04
C ARG A 78 -14.91 -1.52 -6.71
N ILE A 79 -13.84 -0.77 -6.93
CA ILE A 79 -12.47 -1.18 -6.73
C ILE A 79 -11.94 -0.47 -5.48
N LEU A 80 -11.34 -1.22 -4.56
CA LEU A 80 -10.71 -0.71 -3.34
C LEU A 80 -9.18 -0.93 -3.41
N SER A 81 -8.39 -0.02 -2.84
CA SER A 81 -6.97 -0.24 -2.51
C SER A 81 -6.76 0.04 -1.03
N TRP A 82 -6.05 -0.84 -0.32
CA TRP A 82 -5.75 -0.62 1.10
C TRP A 82 -4.51 -1.39 1.58
N ASN A 83 -3.49 -0.66 2.03
CA ASN A 83 -2.44 -1.23 2.87
C ASN A 83 -3.02 -1.50 4.27
N ILE A 84 -3.04 -2.76 4.72
CA ILE A 84 -3.75 -3.16 5.94
C ILE A 84 -2.86 -3.22 7.19
N LEU A 85 -1.59 -2.83 7.06
CA LEU A 85 -0.57 -2.87 8.10
C LEU A 85 -0.36 -4.29 8.64
N ALA A 86 0.71 -4.97 8.23
CA ALA A 86 1.00 -6.32 8.73
C ALA A 86 1.23 -6.27 10.24
N GLN A 87 0.77 -7.27 10.98
CA GLN A 87 0.96 -7.30 12.43
C GLN A 87 2.44 -7.30 12.83
N GLY A 88 3.30 -7.93 12.02
CA GLY A 88 4.75 -7.93 12.22
C GLY A 88 5.41 -6.55 12.08
N LEU A 89 4.78 -5.62 11.36
CA LEU A 89 5.29 -4.26 11.15
C LEU A 89 4.83 -3.26 12.22
N VAL A 90 3.91 -3.68 13.11
CA VAL A 90 3.39 -2.83 14.18
C VAL A 90 4.46 -2.59 15.25
N ARG A 91 5.06 -1.39 15.23
CA ARG A 91 6.01 -0.95 16.24
C ARG A 91 5.40 0.17 17.09
N ARG A 92 5.28 -0.01 18.41
CA ARG A 92 4.67 0.97 19.33
C ARG A 92 5.27 2.38 19.22
N LYS A 93 6.58 2.47 18.93
CA LYS A 93 7.29 3.74 18.73
C LYS A 93 6.80 4.54 17.51
N LEU A 94 6.26 3.87 16.49
CA LEU A 94 5.74 4.50 15.27
C LEU A 94 4.31 5.01 15.43
N PHE A 95 3.57 4.48 16.42
CA PHE A 95 2.17 4.79 16.66
C PHE A 95 1.91 5.25 18.10
N PRO A 96 2.62 6.28 18.61
CA PRO A 96 2.34 6.84 19.92
C PRO A 96 0.88 7.29 19.99
N GLY A 97 0.17 6.84 21.03
CA GLY A 97 -1.23 7.17 21.28
C GLY A 97 -2.26 6.28 20.60
N SER A 98 -1.84 5.30 19.78
CA SER A 98 -2.77 4.29 19.25
C SER A 98 -3.28 3.36 20.35
N ASP A 99 -4.56 3.00 20.26
CA ASP A 99 -5.28 2.14 21.21
C ASP A 99 -5.69 0.77 20.62
N CYS A 100 -5.19 0.41 19.43
CA CYS A 100 -5.50 -0.86 18.74
C CYS A 100 -4.30 -1.48 18.01
N LEU A 101 -3.12 -1.49 18.64
CA LEU A 101 -1.91 -2.07 18.03
C LEU A 101 -1.78 -3.59 18.21
N LYS A 102 -2.32 -4.14 19.30
CA LYS A 102 -2.23 -5.57 19.57
C LYS A 102 -3.22 -6.34 18.71
N TRP A 103 -2.82 -7.49 18.18
CA TRP A 103 -3.66 -8.30 17.31
C TRP A 103 -5.08 -8.55 17.84
N PRO A 104 -5.31 -8.98 19.11
CA PRO A 104 -6.67 -9.21 19.61
C PRO A 104 -7.57 -7.97 19.66
N GLU A 105 -6.96 -6.78 19.67
CA GLU A 105 -7.67 -5.49 19.66
C GLU A 105 -7.89 -4.97 18.24
N ARG A 106 -6.90 -5.19 17.35
CA ARG A 106 -6.91 -4.73 15.96
C ARG A 106 -7.76 -5.62 15.06
N MET A 107 -7.63 -6.94 15.20
CA MET A 107 -8.31 -7.95 14.38
C MET A 107 -9.83 -7.74 14.29
N PRO A 108 -10.59 -7.50 15.38
CA PRO A 108 -12.04 -7.33 15.26
C PRO A 108 -12.46 -6.08 14.49
N ILE A 109 -11.58 -5.06 14.40
CA ILE A 109 -11.78 -3.82 13.65
C ILE A 109 -11.40 -4.07 12.20
N LEU A 110 -10.23 -4.66 11.98
CA LEU A 110 -9.73 -5.04 10.66
C LEU A 110 -10.73 -5.95 9.94
N ASP A 111 -11.29 -6.95 10.61
CA ASP A 111 -12.35 -7.81 10.06
C ASP A 111 -13.60 -7.05 9.67
N ALA A 112 -13.98 -6.07 10.49
CA ALA A 112 -15.17 -5.28 10.19
C ALA A 112 -14.95 -4.35 9.00
N GLU A 113 -13.74 -3.82 8.82
CA GLU A 113 -13.42 -2.93 7.69
C GLU A 113 -13.09 -3.71 6.40
N LEU A 114 -12.48 -4.90 6.52
CA LEU A 114 -12.30 -5.87 5.44
C LEU A 114 -13.59 -6.55 5.01
N ASP A 115 -14.65 -6.52 5.83
CA ASP A 115 -15.96 -7.04 5.46
C ASP A 115 -16.38 -6.37 4.13
N PRO A 116 -16.58 -7.16 3.06
CA PRO A 116 -16.89 -6.60 1.77
C PRO A 116 -18.18 -5.78 1.71
N ASP A 117 -19.09 -5.96 2.67
CA ASP A 117 -20.33 -5.18 2.78
C ASP A 117 -20.11 -3.85 3.52
N SER A 118 -19.00 -3.66 4.24
CA SER A 118 -18.70 -2.42 4.98
C SER A 118 -18.45 -1.22 4.08
N HIS A 119 -17.61 -1.39 3.05
CA HIS A 119 -17.43 -0.40 2.00
C HIS A 119 -18.13 -0.80 0.70
N ALA A 120 -18.88 -1.91 0.70
CA ALA A 120 -19.62 -2.43 -0.44
C ALA A 120 -18.75 -2.47 -1.70
N TRP A 121 -17.57 -3.09 -1.65
CA TRP A 121 -16.67 -3.22 -2.80
C TRP A 121 -16.89 -4.55 -3.54
N ASP A 122 -16.40 -4.64 -4.78
CA ASP A 122 -16.47 -5.85 -5.62
C ASP A 122 -15.10 -6.46 -5.87
N VAL A 123 -14.08 -5.62 -5.98
CA VAL A 123 -12.68 -6.00 -6.13
C VAL A 123 -11.86 -5.16 -5.17
N ALA A 124 -10.91 -5.76 -4.48
CA ALA A 124 -10.00 -5.04 -3.59
C ALA A 124 -8.57 -5.53 -3.73
N CYS A 125 -7.65 -4.58 -3.71
CA CYS A 125 -6.20 -4.76 -3.73
C CYS A 125 -5.65 -4.41 -2.35
N PHE A 126 -5.07 -5.39 -1.65
CA PHE A 126 -4.52 -5.19 -0.32
C PHE A 126 -3.01 -5.39 -0.30
N GLN A 127 -2.33 -4.57 0.50
CA GLN A 127 -0.90 -4.63 0.75
C GLN A 127 -0.64 -4.92 2.22
N GLU A 128 0.55 -5.42 2.54
CA GLU A 128 0.93 -5.84 3.89
C GLU A 128 0.00 -6.87 4.54
N VAL A 129 -0.50 -7.79 3.72
CA VAL A 129 -1.39 -8.84 4.20
C VAL A 129 -0.57 -9.98 4.82
N ASP A 130 -0.70 -10.18 6.12
CA ASP A 130 -0.29 -11.38 6.85
C ASP A 130 -1.54 -12.20 7.26
N ARG A 131 -1.35 -13.29 8.01
CA ARG A 131 -2.45 -14.06 8.66
C ARG A 131 -3.61 -14.44 7.74
N MET A 132 -3.29 -14.96 6.55
CA MET A 132 -4.29 -15.34 5.55
C MET A 132 -5.27 -16.40 6.03
N GLU A 133 -4.89 -17.24 6.99
CA GLU A 133 -5.79 -18.19 7.67
C GLU A 133 -7.02 -17.51 8.26
N HIS A 134 -6.88 -16.26 8.72
CA HIS A 134 -7.97 -15.49 9.31
C HIS A 134 -8.79 -14.74 8.25
N HIS A 135 -8.10 -14.03 7.34
CA HIS A 135 -8.77 -13.22 6.32
C HIS A 135 -9.55 -14.06 5.30
N SER A 136 -9.03 -15.25 4.95
CA SER A 136 -9.70 -16.17 4.02
C SER A 136 -11.06 -16.66 4.51
N GLU A 137 -11.25 -16.82 5.83
CA GLU A 137 -12.55 -17.18 6.41
C GLU A 137 -13.58 -16.05 6.24
N THR A 138 -13.16 -14.80 6.44
CA THR A 138 -14.00 -13.61 6.21
C THR A 138 -14.42 -13.51 4.74
N PHE A 139 -13.48 -13.64 3.80
CA PHE A 139 -13.79 -13.60 2.38
C PHE A 139 -14.67 -14.77 1.92
N SER A 140 -14.40 -16.00 2.41
CA SER A 140 -15.20 -17.19 2.09
C SER A 140 -16.67 -17.04 2.48
N ARG A 141 -16.91 -16.55 3.71
CA ARG A 141 -18.26 -16.29 4.23
C ARG A 141 -18.99 -15.22 3.42
N ALA A 142 -18.28 -14.17 3.00
CA ALA A 142 -18.84 -13.08 2.22
C ALA A 142 -19.02 -13.38 0.71
N GLY A 143 -18.57 -14.55 0.22
CA GLY A 143 -18.71 -14.93 -1.18
C GLY A 143 -17.59 -14.46 -2.12
N PHE A 144 -16.43 -14.17 -1.54
CA PHE A 144 -15.27 -13.67 -2.27
C PHE A 144 -14.30 -14.80 -2.61
N SER A 145 -13.71 -14.71 -3.79
CA SER A 145 -12.50 -15.44 -4.16
C SER A 145 -11.31 -14.49 -4.07
N TRP A 146 -10.10 -15.02 -4.00
CA TRP A 146 -8.90 -14.19 -3.86
C TRP A 146 -7.66 -14.86 -4.42
N SER A 147 -6.62 -14.06 -4.58
CA SER A 147 -5.28 -14.48 -4.92
C SER A 147 -4.28 -13.75 -4.03
N TYR A 148 -3.49 -14.52 -3.28
CA TYR A 148 -2.51 -14.02 -2.31
C TYR A 148 -1.09 -14.40 -2.73
N GLU A 149 -0.14 -13.49 -2.57
CA GLU A 149 1.28 -13.74 -2.83
C GLU A 149 2.19 -12.98 -1.89
N LYS A 150 3.10 -13.72 -1.23
CA LYS A 150 4.20 -13.14 -0.45
C LYS A 150 5.42 -12.81 -1.32
N GLY A 151 5.50 -13.41 -2.51
CA GLY A 151 6.64 -13.34 -3.40
C GLY A 151 7.81 -14.19 -2.92
N TYR A 152 8.48 -13.76 -1.86
CA TYR A 152 9.68 -14.44 -1.36
C TYR A 152 9.37 -15.21 -0.08
N GLU A 153 9.97 -16.40 0.07
CA GLU A 153 9.66 -17.32 1.19
C GLU A 153 9.89 -16.70 2.56
N SER A 154 10.95 -15.88 2.70
CA SER A 154 11.27 -15.17 3.94
C SER A 154 10.28 -14.05 4.29
N LYS A 155 9.49 -13.56 3.33
CA LYS A 155 8.53 -12.49 3.63
C LYS A 155 7.37 -13.00 4.48
N GLN A 156 7.03 -12.19 5.48
CA GLN A 156 5.94 -12.46 6.42
C GLN A 156 4.58 -11.94 5.94
N HIS A 157 4.59 -10.96 5.06
CA HIS A 157 3.38 -10.36 4.49
C HIS A 157 3.48 -10.27 2.97
N GLY A 158 2.34 -10.02 2.32
CA GLY A 158 2.23 -10.06 0.87
C GLY A 158 1.16 -9.15 0.30
N LEU A 159 0.85 -9.42 -0.96
CA LEU A 159 -0.20 -8.76 -1.74
C LEU A 159 -1.40 -9.68 -1.88
N LEU A 160 -2.60 -9.14 -1.76
CA LEU A 160 -3.85 -9.86 -1.96
C LEU A 160 -4.73 -9.11 -2.97
N ILE A 161 -5.27 -9.82 -3.95
CA ILE A 161 -6.39 -9.34 -4.77
C ILE A 161 -7.61 -10.20 -4.42
N ALA A 162 -8.67 -9.60 -3.92
CA ALA A 162 -9.94 -10.29 -3.60
C ALA A 162 -11.07 -9.77 -4.50
N TRP A 163 -12.00 -10.64 -4.88
CA TRP A 163 -13.13 -10.27 -5.73
C TRP A 163 -14.41 -11.06 -5.43
N ARG A 164 -15.56 -10.41 -5.63
CA ARG A 164 -16.87 -11.00 -5.42
C ARG A 164 -17.13 -12.08 -6.46
N SER A 165 -17.21 -13.32 -6.03
CA SER A 165 -17.39 -14.47 -6.94
C SER A 165 -18.78 -15.09 -6.89
N ARG A 166 -19.50 -14.81 -5.80
CA ARG A 166 -20.88 -15.21 -5.59
C ARG A 166 -21.58 -14.16 -4.75
N LEU A 167 -22.89 -14.04 -4.93
CA LEU A 167 -23.71 -13.31 -3.98
C LEU A 167 -23.91 -14.16 -2.72
N PRO A 168 -23.95 -13.57 -1.52
CA PRO A 168 -24.28 -14.31 -0.30
C PRO A 168 -25.63 -15.02 -0.45
N ASP A 169 -25.68 -16.29 -0.06
CA ASP A 169 -26.93 -17.05 -0.06
C ASP A 169 -27.75 -16.67 1.17
N HIS A 170 -28.71 -15.76 1.01
CA HIS A 170 -29.62 -15.36 2.08
C HIS A 170 -30.77 -16.36 2.30
N SER A 171 -30.78 -17.53 1.63
CA SER A 171 -31.88 -18.49 1.75
C SER A 171 -31.78 -19.45 2.95
N ALA A 172 -30.83 -19.24 3.88
CA ALA A 172 -30.56 -20.17 4.98
C ALA A 172 -30.89 -19.63 6.37
N GLY A 173 -32.05 -20.03 6.91
CA GLY A 173 -32.28 -20.20 8.35
C GLY A 173 -33.52 -19.51 8.93
N GLU A 174 -34.64 -20.24 9.02
CA GLU A 174 -35.74 -19.87 9.92
C GLU A 174 -35.19 -19.64 11.35
N GLY A 175 -35.21 -18.39 11.83
CA GLY A 175 -34.92 -18.05 13.23
C GLY A 175 -33.62 -17.28 13.50
N GLN A 176 -32.83 -16.91 12.50
CA GLN A 176 -31.78 -15.89 12.63
C GLN A 176 -32.32 -14.54 12.10
N PRO A 177 -32.00 -13.40 12.73
CA PRO A 177 -32.37 -12.11 12.16
C PRO A 177 -31.73 -11.97 10.78
N GLU A 178 -32.57 -11.83 9.75
CA GLU A 178 -32.18 -11.50 8.38
C GLU A 178 -31.12 -10.38 8.42
N PRO A 179 -29.88 -10.59 7.94
CA PRO A 179 -29.02 -9.46 7.64
C PRO A 179 -29.76 -8.61 6.60
N SER A 180 -29.77 -7.30 6.79
CA SER A 180 -30.47 -6.36 5.91
C SER A 180 -29.80 -6.35 4.52
N SER A 181 -30.04 -7.37 3.68
CA SER A 181 -29.60 -7.35 2.29
C SER A 181 -30.39 -6.23 1.61
N THR A 182 -29.72 -5.14 1.26
CA THR A 182 -30.35 -4.05 0.53
C THR A 182 -30.55 -4.49 -0.93
N ALA A 183 -31.46 -3.82 -1.66
CA ALA A 183 -31.63 -4.06 -3.09
C ALA A 183 -30.30 -3.90 -3.87
N GLU A 184 -29.36 -3.10 -3.35
CA GLU A 184 -28.03 -2.87 -3.89
C GLU A 184 -27.13 -4.12 -3.85
N THR A 185 -27.21 -4.95 -2.80
CA THR A 185 -26.43 -6.20 -2.70
C THR A 185 -26.85 -7.22 -3.75
N LYS A 186 -28.14 -7.24 -4.13
CA LYS A 186 -28.69 -8.19 -5.12
C LYS A 186 -28.32 -7.84 -6.56
N SER A 187 -27.86 -6.61 -6.83
CA SER A 187 -27.47 -6.13 -8.16
C SER A 187 -25.95 -5.96 -8.33
N ARG A 188 -25.12 -6.52 -7.43
CA ARG A 188 -23.66 -6.38 -7.50
C ARG A 188 -23.08 -7.25 -8.60
N THR A 189 -22.02 -6.72 -9.23
CA THR A 189 -21.24 -7.45 -10.23
C THR A 189 -20.50 -8.62 -9.56
N THR A 190 -20.54 -9.80 -10.20
CA THR A 190 -19.80 -10.97 -9.76
C THR A 190 -18.86 -11.47 -10.86
N PHE A 191 -17.75 -12.07 -10.45
CA PHE A 191 -16.74 -12.65 -11.33
C PHE A 191 -16.64 -14.16 -11.15
N GLU A 192 -16.05 -14.85 -12.11
CA GLU A 192 -15.70 -16.27 -11.93
C GLU A 192 -14.74 -16.44 -10.74
N SER A 193 -14.88 -17.54 -10.00
CA SER A 193 -14.06 -17.80 -8.81
C SER A 193 -12.57 -18.00 -9.12
N ALA A 194 -12.25 -18.50 -10.32
CA ALA A 194 -10.87 -18.65 -10.78
C ALA A 194 -10.53 -17.51 -11.77
N PRO A 195 -9.35 -16.87 -11.64
CA PRO A 195 -8.92 -15.91 -12.64
C PRO A 195 -8.58 -16.62 -13.96
N ILE A 196 -8.80 -15.94 -15.09
CA ILE A 196 -8.46 -16.46 -16.42
C ILE A 196 -6.95 -16.61 -16.58
N ALA A 197 -6.21 -15.65 -16.01
CA ALA A 197 -4.77 -15.65 -15.99
C ALA A 197 -4.28 -14.88 -14.75
N LYS A 198 -3.06 -15.21 -14.32
CA LYS A 198 -2.36 -14.58 -13.19
C LYS A 198 -0.88 -14.44 -13.54
N ARG A 199 -0.27 -13.31 -13.18
CA ARG A 199 1.17 -13.05 -13.29
C ARG A 199 1.71 -12.43 -12.03
N ILE A 200 2.82 -12.98 -11.53
CA ILE A 200 3.61 -12.39 -10.46
C ILE A 200 4.87 -11.81 -11.06
N VAL A 201 5.14 -10.55 -10.76
CA VAL A 201 6.31 -9.81 -11.24
C VAL A 201 7.27 -9.64 -10.07
N TYR A 202 8.43 -10.28 -10.15
CA TYR A 202 9.50 -10.12 -9.18
C TYR A 202 10.43 -9.01 -9.65
N TYR A 203 10.28 -7.79 -9.12
CA TYR A 203 11.00 -6.62 -9.66
C TYR A 203 12.52 -6.76 -9.65
N ASP A 204 13.06 -7.46 -8.65
CA ASP A 204 14.50 -7.73 -8.53
C ASP A 204 15.01 -8.70 -9.62
N GLN A 205 14.12 -9.41 -10.33
CA GLN A 205 14.43 -10.40 -11.38
C GLN A 205 14.10 -9.91 -12.80
N VAL A 206 13.42 -8.77 -12.94
CA VAL A 206 13.06 -8.26 -14.26
C VAL A 206 14.25 -7.55 -14.90
N GLU A 207 14.65 -8.03 -16.06
CA GLU A 207 15.55 -7.33 -16.99
C GLU A 207 14.81 -6.13 -17.60
N ALA A 208 14.91 -4.96 -16.96
CA ALA A 208 14.23 -3.75 -17.41
C ALA A 208 14.68 -3.33 -18.83
N CYS A 209 15.88 -3.74 -19.25
CA CYS A 209 16.44 -3.45 -20.56
C CYS A 209 15.60 -3.98 -21.73
N LYS A 210 14.80 -5.04 -21.52
CA LYS A 210 13.93 -5.64 -22.55
C LYS A 210 12.84 -4.69 -23.07
N TYR A 211 12.59 -3.58 -22.37
CA TYR A 211 11.58 -2.60 -22.73
C TYR A 211 12.11 -1.44 -23.59
N PHE A 212 13.41 -1.39 -23.90
CA PHE A 212 14.01 -0.33 -24.72
C PHE A 212 14.24 -0.76 -26.16
N HIS A 213 13.90 0.11 -27.11
CA HIS A 213 14.25 -0.05 -28.52
C HIS A 213 15.66 0.52 -28.72
N GLY A 214 16.66 -0.34 -28.93
CA GLY A 214 18.06 0.07 -29.09
C GLY A 214 19.09 -0.73 -28.29
N ALA A 215 18.68 -1.74 -27.52
CA ALA A 215 19.60 -2.77 -27.03
C ALA A 215 20.18 -3.52 -28.23
N SER A 216 21.35 -3.08 -28.71
CA SER A 216 22.06 -3.73 -29.81
C SER A 216 22.29 -5.20 -29.47
N SER A 217 21.97 -6.09 -30.40
CA SER A 217 22.26 -7.53 -30.32
C SER A 217 23.77 -7.86 -30.26
N ASP A 218 24.65 -6.86 -30.45
CA ASP A 218 26.09 -7.05 -30.63
C ASP A 218 26.92 -6.87 -29.35
N THR A 219 26.32 -6.47 -28.23
CA THR A 219 26.93 -6.62 -26.91
C THR A 219 26.31 -7.86 -26.26
N SER A 220 27.15 -8.83 -25.88
CA SER A 220 26.75 -10.00 -25.09
C SER A 220 25.65 -9.63 -24.10
N PRO A 221 24.54 -10.39 -24.00
CA PRO A 221 23.43 -10.04 -23.13
C PRO A 221 23.96 -9.87 -21.71
N THR A 222 24.11 -8.62 -21.27
CA THR A 222 24.26 -8.34 -19.86
C THR A 222 22.87 -8.55 -19.30
N THR A 223 22.66 -9.70 -18.65
CA THR A 223 21.44 -10.10 -17.93
C THR A 223 21.24 -9.23 -16.68
N SER A 224 21.44 -7.91 -16.81
CA SER A 224 21.36 -6.95 -15.73
C SER A 224 19.91 -6.54 -15.54
N THR A 225 19.43 -6.71 -14.32
CA THR A 225 18.09 -6.28 -13.91
C THR A 225 18.00 -4.75 -13.83
N SER A 226 19.14 -4.05 -13.88
CA SER A 226 19.26 -2.60 -13.69
C SER A 226 18.74 -2.12 -12.33
N GLY A 227 18.70 -2.98 -11.31
CA GLY A 227 18.33 -2.62 -9.95
C GLY A 227 19.49 -2.00 -9.17
N SER A 228 19.20 -0.95 -8.41
CA SER A 228 20.09 -0.30 -7.44
C SER A 228 20.10 -0.95 -6.06
N ARG A 229 19.05 -1.71 -5.72
CA ARG A 229 18.89 -2.40 -4.42
C ARG A 229 18.03 -3.64 -4.60
N SER A 230 18.31 -4.70 -3.83
CA SER A 230 17.36 -5.81 -3.72
C SER A 230 16.26 -5.39 -2.76
N THR A 231 15.06 -5.29 -3.29
CA THR A 231 13.89 -4.75 -2.59
C THR A 231 12.96 -5.86 -2.11
N ARG A 232 13.05 -7.04 -2.75
CA ARG A 232 12.12 -8.16 -2.61
C ARG A 232 10.65 -7.74 -2.83
N ASN A 233 10.38 -6.59 -3.48
CA ASN A 233 9.02 -6.18 -3.82
C ASN A 233 8.53 -6.98 -5.02
N ILE A 234 7.21 -7.18 -5.08
CA ILE A 234 6.54 -7.84 -6.18
C ILE A 234 5.36 -7.00 -6.67
N ALA A 235 4.89 -7.31 -7.87
CA ALA A 235 3.54 -6.99 -8.31
C ALA A 235 2.75 -8.27 -8.60
N GLN A 236 1.43 -8.17 -8.49
CA GLN A 236 0.49 -9.22 -8.84
C GLN A 236 -0.52 -8.69 -9.84
N ILE A 237 -0.77 -9.43 -10.92
CA ILE A 237 -1.73 -9.09 -11.98
C ILE A 237 -2.67 -10.27 -12.18
N VAL A 238 -3.98 -10.04 -12.18
CA VAL A 238 -5.01 -11.05 -12.44
C VAL A 238 -6.01 -10.58 -13.49
N ALA A 239 -6.52 -11.51 -14.30
CA ALA A 239 -7.62 -11.27 -15.22
C ALA A 239 -8.91 -11.93 -14.71
N LEU A 240 -9.92 -11.12 -14.41
CA LEU A 240 -11.19 -11.55 -13.80
C LEU A 240 -12.32 -11.48 -14.83
N ARG A 241 -12.91 -12.63 -15.17
CA ARG A 241 -14.07 -12.71 -16.07
C ARG A 241 -15.36 -12.45 -15.29
N LEU A 242 -16.30 -11.70 -15.87
CA LEU A 242 -17.63 -11.56 -15.31
C LEU A 242 -18.39 -12.90 -15.29
N ALA A 243 -19.03 -13.24 -14.16
CA ALA A 243 -19.84 -14.45 -14.02
C ALA A 243 -21.30 -14.25 -14.44
N THR A 244 -21.81 -13.02 -14.32
CA THR A 244 -23.17 -12.62 -14.69
C THR A 244 -23.16 -11.29 -15.44
N ASP A 245 -24.08 -11.08 -16.38
CA ASP A 245 -24.28 -9.78 -17.01
C ASP A 245 -24.97 -8.77 -16.06
N ALA A 246 -25.18 -7.53 -16.52
CA ALA A 246 -25.84 -6.47 -15.78
C ALA A 246 -27.29 -6.79 -15.35
N SER A 247 -27.92 -7.84 -15.91
CA SER A 247 -29.25 -8.33 -15.52
C SER A 247 -29.22 -9.45 -14.48
N GLY A 248 -28.02 -9.89 -14.07
CA GLY A 248 -27.83 -11.01 -13.15
C GLY A 248 -27.93 -12.38 -13.81
N ALA A 249 -28.04 -12.45 -15.16
CA ALA A 249 -28.05 -13.69 -15.90
C ALA A 249 -26.62 -14.19 -16.14
N ARG A 250 -26.39 -15.52 -16.07
CA ARG A 250 -25.08 -16.11 -16.41
C ARG A 250 -24.73 -15.78 -17.86
N VAL A 251 -23.54 -15.23 -18.10
CA VAL A 251 -23.05 -14.97 -19.46
C VAL A 251 -22.64 -16.31 -20.07
N THR A 252 -23.52 -16.91 -20.88
CA THR A 252 -23.21 -18.13 -21.64
C THR A 252 -23.12 -17.80 -23.13
N GLY A 253 -21.93 -17.95 -23.73
CA GLY A 253 -21.77 -17.98 -25.20
C GLY A 253 -21.49 -16.67 -25.95
N GLU A 254 -21.28 -15.53 -25.26
CA GLU A 254 -20.85 -14.25 -25.85
C GLU A 254 -19.35 -13.97 -25.59
N PRO A 255 -18.66 -13.10 -26.37
CA PRO A 255 -17.31 -12.65 -26.06
C PRO A 255 -17.27 -12.07 -24.65
N THR A 256 -16.46 -12.67 -23.78
CA THR A 256 -16.53 -12.45 -22.34
C THR A 256 -15.91 -11.11 -21.96
N SER A 257 -16.68 -10.23 -21.32
CA SER A 257 -16.15 -9.01 -20.69
C SER A 257 -15.54 -9.35 -19.32
N GLY A 258 -14.57 -8.55 -18.91
CA GLY A 258 -13.85 -8.74 -17.66
C GLY A 258 -12.96 -7.54 -17.34
N LEU A 259 -12.16 -7.72 -16.30
CA LEU A 259 -11.28 -6.68 -15.77
C LEU A 259 -9.89 -7.29 -15.48
N ILE A 260 -8.85 -6.60 -15.91
CA ILE A 260 -7.48 -6.89 -15.49
C ILE A 260 -7.18 -5.98 -14.29
N VAL A 261 -6.74 -6.59 -13.20
CA VAL A 261 -6.46 -5.90 -11.94
C VAL A 261 -5.03 -6.19 -11.54
N ALA A 262 -4.26 -5.14 -11.26
CA ALA A 262 -2.91 -5.27 -10.72
C ALA A 262 -2.78 -4.59 -9.37
N THR A 263 -1.91 -5.11 -8.53
CA THR A 263 -1.52 -4.47 -7.27
C THR A 263 -0.02 -4.60 -7.01
N THR A 264 0.51 -3.66 -6.24
CA THR A 264 1.91 -3.57 -5.85
C THR A 264 2.02 -2.90 -4.49
N HIS A 265 3.16 -3.11 -3.84
CA HIS A 265 3.65 -2.29 -2.74
C HIS A 265 5.10 -1.94 -3.07
N LEU A 266 5.34 -0.73 -3.58
CA LEU A 266 6.66 -0.29 -4.05
C LEU A 266 7.63 -0.07 -2.89
N PHE A 267 8.92 0.08 -3.23
CA PHE A 267 9.97 0.20 -2.22
C PHE A 267 9.80 1.44 -1.32
N TRP A 268 9.82 1.22 0.00
CA TRP A 268 9.40 2.19 1.01
C TRP A 268 10.44 3.27 1.34
N HIS A 269 11.73 2.99 1.18
CA HIS A 269 12.76 3.86 1.74
C HIS A 269 12.79 5.23 1.02
N PRO A 270 12.58 6.37 1.72
CA PRO A 270 12.40 7.68 1.09
C PRO A 270 13.54 8.06 0.14
N SER A 271 14.79 7.80 0.51
CA SER A 271 15.99 8.14 -0.28
C SER A 271 16.22 7.28 -1.54
N HIS A 272 15.33 6.35 -1.89
CA HIS A 272 15.50 5.42 -3.01
C HIS A 272 14.47 5.63 -4.14
N ALA A 273 14.30 6.87 -4.60
CA ALA A 273 13.39 7.22 -5.69
C ALA A 273 13.66 6.45 -7.00
N TYR A 274 14.93 6.15 -7.31
CA TYR A 274 15.32 5.35 -8.47
C TYR A 274 14.56 4.01 -8.54
N GLU A 275 14.50 3.26 -7.42
CA GLU A 275 13.80 1.97 -7.41
C GLU A 275 12.29 2.15 -7.56
N ARG A 276 11.68 3.16 -6.92
CA ARG A 276 10.24 3.41 -7.08
C ARG A 276 9.87 3.69 -8.53
N VAL A 277 10.64 4.55 -9.22
CA VAL A 277 10.44 4.86 -10.64
C VAL A 277 10.63 3.61 -11.50
N ARG A 278 11.72 2.84 -11.28
CA ARG A 278 12.00 1.62 -12.02
C ARG A 278 10.89 0.58 -11.86
N GLN A 279 10.48 0.30 -10.62
CA GLN A 279 9.44 -0.68 -10.31
C GLN A 279 8.08 -0.29 -10.90
N ALA A 280 7.67 0.98 -10.77
CA ALA A 280 6.41 1.46 -11.35
C ALA A 280 6.41 1.36 -12.89
N GLY A 281 7.53 1.69 -13.53
CA GLY A 281 7.68 1.55 -14.99
C GLY A 281 7.60 0.08 -15.43
N ILE A 282 8.27 -0.84 -14.70
CA ILE A 282 8.18 -2.28 -14.96
C ILE A 282 6.74 -2.78 -14.82
N LEU A 283 6.04 -2.39 -13.74
CA LEU A 283 4.64 -2.75 -13.51
C LEU A 283 3.75 -2.34 -14.69
N LEU A 284 3.91 -1.11 -15.16
CA LEU A 284 3.15 -0.59 -16.29
C LEU A 284 3.40 -1.41 -17.57
N GLN A 285 4.67 -1.71 -17.88
CA GLN A 285 5.02 -2.52 -19.05
C GLN A 285 4.53 -3.97 -18.94
N GLU A 286 4.66 -4.59 -17.77
CA GLU A 286 4.16 -5.96 -17.52
C GLU A 286 2.63 -6.03 -17.61
N ALA A 287 1.91 -5.01 -17.15
CA ALA A 287 0.46 -4.93 -17.30
C ALA A 287 0.04 -4.83 -18.78
N TYR A 288 0.73 -4.01 -19.58
CA TYR A 288 0.48 -3.95 -21.01
C TYR A 288 0.85 -5.26 -21.72
N ALA A 289 1.96 -5.90 -21.37
CA ALA A 289 2.38 -7.18 -21.92
C ALA A 289 1.35 -8.27 -21.60
N PHE A 290 0.94 -8.37 -20.33
CA PHE A 290 -0.07 -9.31 -19.86
C PHE A 290 -1.38 -9.21 -20.65
N ARG A 291 -1.89 -7.99 -20.88
CA ARG A 291 -3.09 -7.80 -21.72
C ARG A 291 -2.90 -8.31 -23.16
N ARG A 292 -1.72 -8.11 -23.78
CA ARG A 292 -1.46 -8.47 -25.18
C ARG A 292 -1.22 -9.96 -25.41
N GLU A 293 -0.65 -10.65 -24.43
CA GLU A 293 -0.29 -12.07 -24.54
C GLU A 293 -1.52 -13.00 -24.58
N HIS A 294 -2.67 -12.51 -24.12
CA HIS A 294 -3.91 -13.27 -24.01
C HIS A 294 -4.99 -12.71 -24.94
N LYS A 295 -5.31 -13.44 -26.03
CA LYS A 295 -6.32 -13.01 -27.02
C LYS A 295 -7.68 -12.67 -26.43
N GLU A 296 -8.09 -13.41 -25.39
CA GLU A 296 -9.38 -13.24 -24.72
C GLU A 296 -9.49 -11.91 -23.98
N ILE A 297 -8.45 -11.53 -23.24
CA ILE A 297 -8.47 -10.35 -22.36
C ILE A 297 -7.88 -9.10 -23.04
N ALA A 298 -7.47 -9.21 -24.30
CA ALA A 298 -6.82 -8.14 -25.06
C ALA A 298 -7.62 -6.83 -25.07
N LYS A 299 -8.96 -6.94 -24.98
CA LYS A 299 -9.90 -5.81 -24.97
C LYS A 299 -10.37 -5.42 -23.56
N TRP A 300 -9.90 -6.07 -22.50
CA TRP A 300 -10.32 -5.76 -21.14
C TRP A 300 -9.62 -4.50 -20.62
N ASP A 301 -10.32 -3.81 -19.75
CA ASP A 301 -9.78 -2.68 -19.01
C ASP A 301 -8.72 -3.14 -18.03
N ILE A 302 -7.73 -2.28 -17.77
CA ILE A 302 -6.71 -2.52 -16.75
C ILE A 302 -6.84 -1.44 -15.68
N VAL A 303 -6.90 -1.89 -14.43
CA VAL A 303 -6.77 -1.05 -13.25
C VAL A 303 -5.56 -1.51 -12.44
N ILE A 304 -4.72 -0.56 -12.03
CA ILE A 304 -3.59 -0.80 -11.14
C ILE A 304 -3.86 -0.06 -9.84
N ALA A 305 -3.95 -0.78 -8.74
CA ALA A 305 -4.27 -0.20 -7.43
C ALA A 305 -3.30 -0.71 -6.36
N GLY A 306 -2.70 0.19 -5.59
CA GLY A 306 -1.80 -0.21 -4.52
C GLY A 306 -1.09 0.95 -3.83
N ASP A 307 -0.14 0.59 -2.98
CA ASP A 307 0.74 1.50 -2.26
C ASP A 307 2.02 1.72 -3.08
N PHE A 308 2.22 2.94 -3.54
CA PHE A 308 3.37 3.31 -4.37
C PHE A 308 4.52 3.87 -3.54
N ASN A 309 4.36 4.07 -2.23
CA ASN A 309 5.36 4.70 -1.37
C ASN A 309 5.94 6.00 -1.94
N ASP A 310 5.15 6.71 -2.73
CA ASP A 310 5.60 7.90 -3.43
C ASP A 310 4.50 8.92 -3.52
N GLN A 311 4.88 10.20 -3.56
CA GLN A 311 3.95 11.32 -3.44
C GLN A 311 3.60 11.93 -4.81
N PRO A 312 2.46 12.66 -4.93
CA PRO A 312 2.07 13.28 -6.20
C PRO A 312 3.07 14.25 -6.86
N HIS A 313 4.09 14.72 -6.13
CA HIS A 313 5.16 15.57 -6.65
C HIS A 313 6.42 14.82 -7.10
N SER A 314 6.46 13.49 -6.92
CA SER A 314 7.62 12.65 -7.24
C SER A 314 7.75 12.35 -8.73
N ALA A 315 8.92 11.87 -9.16
CA ALA A 315 9.15 11.44 -10.54
C ALA A 315 8.23 10.27 -10.95
N THR A 316 7.93 9.35 -10.02
CA THR A 316 7.05 8.20 -10.29
C THR A 316 5.65 8.67 -10.68
N TYR A 317 5.05 9.58 -9.89
CA TYR A 317 3.71 10.07 -10.17
C TYR A 317 3.64 10.87 -11.48
N HIS A 318 4.63 11.74 -11.72
CA HIS A 318 4.71 12.51 -12.95
C HIS A 318 4.80 11.59 -14.17
N LEU A 319 5.73 10.62 -14.16
CA LEU A 319 5.91 9.69 -15.27
C LEU A 319 4.68 8.78 -15.48
N MET A 320 4.06 8.29 -14.40
CA MET A 320 2.78 7.56 -14.48
C MET A 320 1.69 8.40 -15.13
N SER A 321 1.62 9.70 -14.82
CA SER A 321 0.62 10.63 -15.35
C SER A 321 0.95 11.20 -16.75
N GLY A 322 2.08 10.81 -17.34
CA GLY A 322 2.51 11.35 -18.65
C GLY A 322 3.05 12.77 -18.60
N LEU A 323 3.50 13.21 -17.42
CA LEU A 323 3.99 14.55 -17.17
C LEU A 323 5.52 14.54 -17.05
N PRO A 324 6.20 15.60 -17.48
CA PRO A 324 7.63 15.75 -17.22
C PRO A 324 7.85 15.89 -15.71
N PRO A 325 8.80 15.14 -15.11
CA PRO A 325 9.19 15.35 -13.72
C PRO A 325 9.71 16.77 -13.47
N SER A 326 9.47 17.29 -12.27
CA SER A 326 10.07 18.56 -11.81
C SER A 326 11.60 18.43 -11.68
N ARG A 327 12.30 19.57 -11.55
CA ARG A 327 13.74 19.56 -11.32
C ARG A 327 14.08 18.84 -10.00
N GLU A 328 13.30 19.11 -8.96
CA GLU A 328 13.49 18.54 -7.63
C GLU A 328 13.31 17.01 -7.65
N ALA A 329 12.30 16.52 -8.37
CA ALA A 329 12.07 15.08 -8.58
C ALA A 329 13.21 14.43 -9.39
N ILE A 330 13.74 15.12 -10.41
CA ILE A 330 14.90 14.66 -11.18
C ILE A 330 16.13 14.53 -10.27
N GLU A 331 16.40 15.54 -9.44
CA GLU A 331 17.53 15.53 -8.52
C GLU A 331 17.42 14.40 -7.48
N GLU A 332 16.20 14.08 -7.01
CA GLU A 332 15.96 12.95 -6.11
C GLU A 332 16.28 11.60 -6.76
N VAL A 333 15.86 11.39 -8.01
CA VAL A 333 16.21 10.18 -8.77
C VAL A 333 17.72 10.11 -9.01
N GLN A 334 18.36 11.22 -9.35
CA GLN A 334 19.82 11.26 -9.56
C GLN A 334 20.60 10.93 -8.29
N ARG A 335 20.23 11.53 -7.15
CA ARG A 335 20.85 11.22 -5.84
C ARG A 335 20.67 9.77 -5.42
N SER A 336 19.56 9.15 -5.81
CA SER A 336 19.25 7.75 -5.51
C SER A 336 19.75 6.75 -6.56
N THR A 337 20.41 7.21 -7.62
CA THR A 337 21.06 6.36 -8.62
C THR A 337 22.41 5.87 -8.10
N VAL A 338 22.36 4.95 -7.14
CA VAL A 338 23.51 4.35 -6.44
C VAL A 338 23.41 2.82 -6.48
N VAL A 339 24.41 2.10 -5.96
CA VAL A 339 24.34 0.64 -5.81
C VAL A 339 24.46 0.27 -4.34
N HIS A 340 23.42 -0.35 -3.79
CA HIS A 340 23.40 -0.89 -2.43
C HIS A 340 24.14 -2.23 -2.36
N SER A 341 24.77 -2.52 -1.22
CA SER A 341 25.54 -3.76 -0.97
C SER A 341 24.77 -5.03 -1.32
N SER A 342 23.45 -5.04 -1.14
CA SER A 342 22.59 -6.18 -1.51
C SER A 342 22.71 -6.61 -2.97
N ILE A 343 22.99 -5.68 -3.89
CA ILE A 343 23.17 -6.00 -5.32
C ILE A 343 24.51 -6.70 -5.53
N ASP A 344 25.57 -6.19 -4.90
CA ASP A 344 26.90 -6.80 -4.98
C ASP A 344 26.90 -8.19 -4.34
N GLU A 345 26.18 -8.36 -3.23
CA GLU A 345 25.96 -9.66 -2.60
C GLU A 345 25.19 -10.63 -3.49
N ALA A 346 24.12 -10.17 -4.15
CA ALA A 346 23.34 -11.00 -5.07
C ALA A 346 24.22 -11.48 -6.24
N LYS A 347 24.97 -10.57 -6.86
CA LYS A 347 25.94 -10.91 -7.93
C LYS A 347 26.97 -11.92 -7.46
N ARG A 348 27.47 -11.79 -6.22
CA ARG A 348 28.42 -12.74 -5.64
C ARG A 348 27.79 -14.12 -5.43
N ARG A 349 26.57 -14.19 -4.88
CA ARG A 349 25.83 -15.45 -4.72
C ARG A 349 25.58 -16.15 -6.06
N ASP A 350 25.21 -15.39 -7.10
CA ASP A 350 25.00 -15.93 -8.45
C ASP A 350 26.30 -16.47 -9.06
N ALA A 351 27.40 -15.75 -8.90
CA ALA A 351 28.73 -16.20 -9.36
C ALA A 351 29.19 -17.47 -8.62
N GLU A 352 28.97 -17.55 -7.31
CA GLU A 352 29.26 -18.73 -6.50
C GLU A 352 28.40 -19.93 -6.94
N ALA A 353 27.09 -19.73 -7.12
CA ALA A 353 26.18 -20.79 -7.60
C ALA A 353 26.57 -21.28 -9.00
N HIS A 354 26.97 -20.38 -9.90
CA HIS A 354 27.44 -20.73 -11.23
C HIS A 354 28.75 -21.54 -11.20
N ALA A 355 29.71 -21.15 -10.35
CA ALA A 355 30.96 -21.87 -10.17
C ALA A 355 30.72 -23.29 -9.63
N ILE A 356 29.82 -23.45 -8.64
CA ILE A 356 29.41 -24.74 -8.09
C ILE A 356 28.76 -25.60 -9.18
N ALA A 357 27.84 -25.03 -9.97
CA ALA A 357 27.17 -25.75 -11.06
C ALA A 357 28.15 -26.23 -12.15
N GLN A 358 29.30 -25.57 -12.29
CA GLN A 358 30.38 -25.94 -13.21
C GLN A 358 31.43 -26.89 -12.59
N GLY A 359 31.24 -27.32 -11.33
CA GLY A 359 32.16 -28.22 -10.64
C GLY A 359 33.48 -27.57 -10.21
N ILE A 360 33.51 -26.24 -10.08
CA ILE A 360 34.68 -25.50 -9.61
C ILE A 360 34.61 -25.43 -8.07
N GLU A 361 35.39 -26.28 -7.39
CA GLU A 361 35.37 -26.39 -5.91
C GLU A 361 36.08 -25.24 -5.18
N HIS A 362 36.80 -24.36 -5.88
CA HIS A 362 37.52 -23.24 -5.29
C HIS A 362 37.41 -21.96 -6.12
N VAL A 363 36.64 -20.98 -5.62
CA VAL A 363 36.72 -19.59 -6.07
C VAL A 363 37.68 -18.87 -5.12
N GLU A 364 38.91 -18.57 -5.55
CA GLU A 364 39.83 -17.73 -4.77
C GLU A 364 39.26 -16.30 -4.67
N HIS A 365 39.02 -15.84 -3.44
CA HIS A 365 38.52 -14.50 -3.18
C HIS A 365 39.66 -13.48 -3.20
N ALA A 366 39.68 -12.61 -4.21
CA ALA A 366 40.54 -11.44 -4.22
C ALA A 366 39.91 -10.26 -3.46
N GLY A 367 40.29 -10.08 -2.20
CA GLY A 367 40.44 -8.77 -1.57
C GLY A 367 39.27 -8.22 -0.74
N ALA A 368 39.34 -8.42 0.58
CA ALA A 368 38.88 -7.44 1.56
C ALA A 368 39.96 -7.27 2.63
N ARG A 369 40.56 -6.06 2.68
CA ARG A 369 41.51 -5.69 3.72
C ARG A 369 40.80 -5.62 5.07
N THR A 370 41.46 -6.23 6.04
CA THR A 370 41.19 -6.21 7.47
C THR A 370 41.06 -4.79 8.03
N GLY A 371 39.88 -4.44 8.55
CA GLY A 371 39.73 -3.43 9.59
C GLY A 371 39.76 -4.13 10.93
N SER A 372 40.86 -3.98 11.67
CA SER A 372 40.98 -4.43 13.06
C SER A 372 40.07 -3.58 13.96
N GLY A 373 38.99 -4.16 14.46
CA GLY A 373 38.19 -3.63 15.56
C GLY A 373 38.52 -4.40 16.83
N GLU A 374 39.04 -3.70 17.82
CA GLU A 374 39.39 -4.22 19.14
C GLU A 374 38.17 -4.80 19.87
N MET A 375 38.44 -5.87 20.60
CA MET A 375 37.49 -6.61 21.43
C MET A 375 37.37 -5.91 22.78
N ASP A 376 36.35 -5.08 22.95
CA ASP A 376 35.95 -4.59 24.29
C ASP A 376 34.80 -5.45 24.82
N THR A 377 35.16 -6.31 25.77
CA THR A 377 34.24 -7.01 26.65
C THR A 377 33.84 -6.09 27.80
N GLU A 378 32.63 -5.54 27.78
CA GLU A 378 31.98 -5.06 29.00
C GLU A 378 30.62 -5.75 29.20
N SER A 379 30.60 -6.57 30.24
CA SER A 379 29.44 -7.21 30.82
C SER A 379 28.64 -6.18 31.65
N GLY A 380 27.48 -5.76 31.14
CA GLY A 380 26.47 -5.02 31.88
C GLY A 380 25.24 -5.91 32.11
N GLN A 381 25.08 -6.39 33.34
CA GLN A 381 23.84 -6.99 33.82
C GLN A 381 22.79 -5.88 33.98
N GLU A 382 21.66 -5.97 33.28
CA GLU A 382 20.45 -5.27 33.67
C GLU A 382 19.27 -6.25 33.75
N GLU A 383 18.51 -6.05 34.83
CA GLU A 383 17.52 -6.97 35.38
C GLU A 383 16.25 -6.99 34.55
N ALA A 384 15.77 -8.21 34.25
CA ALA A 384 14.48 -8.45 33.64
C ALA A 384 13.36 -8.37 34.70
N GLU A 385 12.48 -7.39 34.57
CA GLU A 385 11.10 -7.50 35.06
C GLU A 385 10.18 -7.72 33.87
N GLY A 386 9.44 -8.84 33.91
CA GLY A 386 8.71 -9.38 32.79
C GLY A 386 7.37 -8.70 32.50
N ASP A 387 6.98 -8.77 31.23
CA ASP A 387 5.59 -8.92 30.83
C ASP A 387 5.55 -9.72 29.53
N GLU A 388 4.68 -10.73 29.53
CA GLU A 388 4.61 -11.85 28.59
C GLU A 388 4.52 -11.40 27.12
N ALA A 389 5.61 -11.60 26.39
CA ALA A 389 5.66 -11.53 24.93
C ALA A 389 5.16 -12.87 24.36
N SER A 390 4.13 -12.80 23.52
CA SER A 390 3.77 -13.90 22.63
C SER A 390 4.94 -14.17 21.67
N GLU A 391 5.42 -15.40 21.69
CA GLU A 391 6.39 -15.94 20.73
C GLU A 391 5.81 -15.86 19.32
N ASP A 392 6.29 -14.90 18.53
CA ASP A 392 6.30 -14.96 17.08
C ASP A 392 7.64 -14.35 16.65
N GLY A 393 8.47 -15.18 16.00
CA GLY A 393 9.86 -14.87 15.70
C GLY A 393 9.97 -13.72 14.71
N GLY A 394 10.25 -12.51 15.21
CA GLY A 394 10.50 -11.34 14.40
C GLY A 394 11.89 -11.39 13.76
N GLU A 395 11.96 -11.28 12.44
CA GLU A 395 13.17 -10.96 11.69
C GLU A 395 13.61 -9.53 12.05
N ASN A 396 14.50 -9.43 13.02
CA ASN A 396 15.49 -8.37 13.08
C ASN A 396 16.62 -8.80 12.16
N ASP A 397 16.91 -8.05 11.08
CA ASP A 397 18.28 -7.72 10.69
C ASP A 397 18.39 -6.80 9.46
N ASP A 398 17.34 -6.64 8.63
CA ASP A 398 17.38 -5.70 7.48
C ASP A 398 16.48 -4.44 7.63
N GLU A 399 15.59 -4.38 8.64
CA GLU A 399 14.69 -3.23 8.90
C GLU A 399 15.17 -2.33 10.06
N GLN A 400 16.44 -2.45 10.44
CA GLN A 400 17.17 -1.54 11.32
C GLN A 400 18.00 -0.54 10.50
N GLU A 401 17.45 -0.07 9.38
CA GLU A 401 17.79 1.29 8.97
C GLU A 401 16.91 2.20 9.83
N ASP A 402 17.55 2.87 10.79
CA ASP A 402 16.91 3.94 11.55
C ASP A 402 16.09 4.80 10.58
N ILE A 403 14.90 5.20 10.99
CA ILE A 403 14.15 6.30 10.35
C ILE A 403 14.99 7.56 10.59
N ALA A 404 16.15 7.64 9.95
CA ALA A 404 17.03 8.77 10.02
C ALA A 404 16.32 9.91 9.30
N GLY A 405 16.21 11.04 9.98
CA GLY A 405 15.83 12.29 9.34
C GLY A 405 16.77 12.59 8.16
N PRO A 406 16.47 13.62 7.35
CA PRO A 406 17.34 14.01 6.26
C PRO A 406 18.72 14.38 6.84
N GLU A 407 19.71 13.49 6.70
CA GLU A 407 21.10 13.87 6.89
C GLU A 407 21.44 14.90 5.80
N ASP A 408 22.15 15.95 6.20
CA ASP A 408 22.49 17.12 5.37
C ASP A 408 22.89 16.73 3.93
N ALA A 409 22.00 17.04 2.99
CA ALA A 409 21.96 16.49 1.65
C ALA A 409 22.99 17.08 0.67
N SER A 410 24.23 17.34 1.09
CA SER A 410 25.23 17.97 0.22
C SER A 410 26.48 17.18 -0.10
N THR A 411 26.76 16.00 0.48
CA THR A 411 27.96 15.22 0.05
C THR A 411 28.04 13.75 0.49
N THR A 412 27.13 13.27 1.35
CA THR A 412 27.25 11.92 1.95
C THR A 412 26.54 10.86 1.11
N MET A 413 27.24 9.78 0.77
CA MET A 413 26.68 8.60 0.09
C MET A 413 25.61 7.94 0.98
N LEU A 414 24.54 7.41 0.38
CA LEU A 414 23.53 6.65 1.14
C LEU A 414 24.19 5.47 1.89
N LYS A 415 23.73 5.21 3.12
CA LYS A 415 24.26 4.12 3.95
C LYS A 415 24.18 2.79 3.20
N GLY A 416 25.26 2.00 3.25
CA GLY A 416 25.34 0.72 2.55
C GLY A 416 25.44 0.83 1.02
N CYS A 417 25.53 2.04 0.47
CA CYS A 417 25.61 2.26 -0.97
C CYS A 417 27.00 2.74 -1.43
N ARG A 418 27.30 2.46 -2.69
CA ARG A 418 28.43 3.02 -3.45
C ARG A 418 27.92 3.75 -4.70
N ALA A 419 28.76 4.60 -5.27
CA ALA A 419 28.49 5.17 -6.58
C ALA A 419 28.29 4.06 -7.63
N ALA A 420 27.31 4.26 -8.51
CA ALA A 420 27.06 3.38 -9.64
C ALA A 420 28.19 3.51 -10.67
N ARG A 421 28.59 2.40 -11.26
CA ARG A 421 29.55 2.32 -12.36
C ARG A 421 28.82 1.95 -13.65
N GLN A 422 29.48 2.13 -14.78
CA GLN A 422 28.88 1.80 -16.07
C GLN A 422 28.52 0.31 -16.16
N GLU A 423 29.35 -0.59 -15.59
CA GLU A 423 29.09 -2.02 -15.57
C GLU A 423 27.88 -2.44 -14.70
N ASP A 424 27.39 -1.56 -13.82
CA ASP A 424 26.21 -1.87 -13.01
C ASP A 424 24.92 -1.83 -13.83
N GLY A 425 24.94 -1.14 -14.99
CA GLY A 425 23.82 -1.13 -15.92
C GLY A 425 22.56 -0.47 -15.36
N LEU A 426 22.69 0.47 -14.42
CA LEU A 426 21.56 1.29 -13.98
C LEU A 426 21.06 2.16 -15.14
N LEU A 427 19.74 2.24 -15.26
CA LEU A 427 19.04 3.08 -16.23
C LEU A 427 19.35 4.56 -16.05
N THR A 428 19.50 5.27 -17.17
CA THR A 428 19.49 6.74 -17.19
C THR A 428 18.06 7.26 -16.94
N LEU A 429 17.91 8.55 -16.64
CA LEU A 429 16.59 9.18 -16.51
C LEU A 429 15.72 9.02 -17.77
N GLU A 430 16.32 9.11 -18.96
CA GLU A 430 15.62 8.92 -20.23
C GLU A 430 15.15 7.47 -20.40
N ALA A 431 16.00 6.50 -20.04
CA ALA A 431 15.62 5.09 -20.03
C ALA A 431 14.51 4.82 -18.99
N LEU A 432 14.61 5.37 -17.77
CA LEU A 432 13.54 5.28 -16.78
C LEU A 432 12.22 5.85 -17.33
N ALA A 433 12.23 7.05 -17.92
CA ALA A 433 11.05 7.66 -18.52
C ALA A 433 10.47 6.84 -19.68
N SER A 434 11.31 6.11 -20.42
CA SER A 434 10.89 5.23 -21.52
C SER A 434 10.10 4.02 -21.03
N LEU A 435 10.29 3.56 -19.79
CA LEU A 435 9.46 2.50 -19.19
C LEU A 435 7.99 2.91 -19.05
N PHE A 436 7.68 4.22 -19.12
CA PHE A 436 6.32 4.73 -19.00
C PHE A 436 5.66 4.99 -20.37
N ALA A 437 6.35 4.72 -21.47
CA ALA A 437 5.78 4.87 -22.80
C ALA A 437 4.60 3.91 -23.01
N SER A 438 3.48 4.47 -23.51
CA SER A 438 2.30 3.68 -23.87
C SER A 438 2.57 2.87 -25.14
N PRO A 439 2.03 1.64 -25.29
CA PRO A 439 2.23 0.85 -26.50
C PRO A 439 1.80 1.62 -27.76
N GLY A 440 2.69 1.71 -28.76
CA GLY A 440 2.45 2.45 -30.00
C GLY A 440 2.76 3.95 -29.95
N HIS A 441 3.31 4.45 -28.85
CA HIS A 441 3.79 5.83 -28.72
C HIS A 441 5.29 5.82 -28.41
N GLU A 442 6.10 6.41 -29.29
CA GLU A 442 7.57 6.30 -29.23
C GLU A 442 8.25 7.36 -28.34
N ALA A 443 7.52 8.37 -27.88
CA ALA A 443 8.09 9.44 -27.05
C ALA A 443 8.28 8.99 -25.58
N ALA A 444 9.49 9.13 -25.04
CA ALA A 444 9.78 8.85 -23.63
C ALA A 444 8.87 9.69 -22.70
N GLY A 445 8.36 9.09 -21.63
CA GLY A 445 7.46 9.76 -20.68
C GLY A 445 6.05 10.01 -21.22
N SER A 446 5.66 9.47 -22.38
CA SER A 446 4.30 9.62 -22.93
C SER A 446 3.29 8.64 -22.31
N SER A 447 3.35 8.43 -21.00
CA SER A 447 2.28 7.68 -20.33
C SER A 447 0.96 8.38 -20.58
N THR A 448 -0.09 7.59 -20.73
CA THR A 448 -1.45 8.09 -20.89
C THR A 448 -2.32 7.64 -19.72
N VAL A 449 -1.74 7.03 -18.69
CA VAL A 449 -2.47 6.50 -17.54
C VAL A 449 -3.07 7.63 -16.71
N ARG A 450 -4.27 7.40 -16.15
CA ARG A 450 -4.99 8.39 -15.33
C ARG A 450 -5.18 7.88 -13.92
N SER A 451 -4.86 8.70 -12.93
CA SER A 451 -5.30 8.42 -11.55
C SER A 451 -6.80 8.67 -11.41
N ALA A 452 -7.49 7.80 -10.70
CA ALA A 452 -8.93 7.89 -10.49
C ALA A 452 -9.30 9.17 -9.73
N TYR A 453 -8.60 9.47 -8.63
CA TYR A 453 -8.87 10.66 -7.83
C TYR A 453 -8.39 11.92 -8.57
N GLY A 454 -7.13 11.94 -9.03
CA GLY A 454 -6.57 13.04 -9.81
C GLY A 454 -7.38 13.44 -11.06
N HIS A 455 -8.18 12.53 -11.63
CA HIS A 455 -9.03 12.79 -12.80
C HIS A 455 -10.51 13.09 -12.48
N ALA A 456 -11.08 12.50 -11.42
CA ALA A 456 -12.52 12.57 -11.15
C ALA A 456 -12.90 13.46 -9.98
N PHE A 457 -11.95 13.82 -9.12
CA PHE A 457 -12.26 14.52 -7.87
C PHE A 457 -13.00 15.85 -8.06
N ASN A 458 -12.53 16.69 -9.00
CA ASN A 458 -13.16 18.00 -9.29
C ASN A 458 -14.58 17.91 -9.89
N ARG A 459 -15.09 16.69 -10.11
CA ARG A 459 -16.43 16.41 -10.66
C ARG A 459 -17.32 15.71 -9.64
N LEU A 460 -16.94 15.63 -8.36
CA LEU A 460 -17.78 15.04 -7.33
C LEU A 460 -19.00 15.90 -6.99
N LYS A 461 -20.13 15.24 -6.70
CA LYS A 461 -21.34 15.84 -6.14
C LYS A 461 -21.55 15.37 -4.70
N SER A 462 -22.07 16.26 -3.86
CA SER A 462 -22.66 15.83 -2.59
C SER A 462 -23.88 14.94 -2.85
N LEU A 463 -24.19 14.03 -1.92
CA LEU A 463 -25.36 13.14 -2.03
C LEU A 463 -26.69 13.89 -2.02
N ASP A 464 -26.74 15.07 -1.40
CA ASP A 464 -27.90 15.97 -1.38
C ASP A 464 -27.93 16.95 -2.57
N GLY A 465 -26.96 16.84 -3.49
CA GLY A 465 -26.84 17.68 -4.67
C GLY A 465 -26.20 19.05 -4.42
N SER A 466 -25.74 19.36 -3.20
CA SER A 466 -24.90 20.53 -2.94
C SER A 466 -23.50 20.34 -3.56
N GLU A 467 -22.71 21.43 -3.63
CA GLU A 467 -21.27 21.28 -3.86
C GLU A 467 -20.71 20.33 -2.78
N ALA A 468 -19.97 19.30 -3.21
CA ALA A 468 -19.39 18.32 -2.30
C ALA A 468 -18.48 19.07 -1.30
N MET A 469 -18.49 18.69 -0.02
CA MET A 469 -17.58 19.28 0.97
C MET A 469 -16.13 18.92 0.61
N VAL A 470 -15.51 19.87 -0.06
CA VAL A 470 -14.20 19.84 -0.72
C VAL A 470 -13.00 19.71 0.24
N GLU A 471 -13.21 20.03 1.52
CA GLU A 471 -12.14 20.40 2.46
C GLU A 471 -11.10 19.30 2.75
N ASN A 472 -11.42 18.03 2.51
CA ASN A 472 -10.59 16.91 2.96
C ASN A 472 -9.90 16.09 1.87
N TYR A 473 -10.21 16.37 0.61
CA TYR A 473 -9.59 15.64 -0.49
C TYR A 473 -8.42 16.40 -1.07
N PHE A 474 -8.37 17.73 -0.92
CA PHE A 474 -7.33 18.52 -1.53
C PHE A 474 -6.05 18.63 -0.71
N SER A 475 -4.97 18.88 -1.45
CA SER A 475 -3.85 19.67 -0.96
C SER A 475 -4.29 21.08 -0.54
N SER A 476 -4.77 21.23 0.69
CA SER A 476 -5.11 22.53 1.25
C SER A 476 -3.86 23.28 1.75
N VAL A 477 -3.90 24.60 1.87
CA VAL A 477 -2.85 25.35 2.57
C VAL A 477 -2.79 25.04 4.07
N SER A 478 -3.88 24.48 4.61
CA SER A 478 -3.97 23.90 5.95
C SER A 478 -3.49 22.45 6.02
N ARG A 479 -3.02 21.87 4.90
CA ARG A 479 -2.39 20.55 4.88
C ARG A 479 -1.16 20.64 5.78
N GLY A 480 -1.19 19.86 6.86
CA GLY A 480 -0.15 19.84 7.88
C GLY A 480 1.19 19.34 7.35
N ARG A 481 2.16 19.19 8.26
CA ARG A 481 3.47 18.59 7.96
C ARG A 481 3.34 17.16 7.45
N GLU A 482 4.11 16.82 6.42
CA GLU A 482 4.22 15.45 5.89
C GLU A 482 4.99 14.54 6.85
N ARG A 483 5.92 15.13 7.60
CA ARG A 483 6.68 14.49 8.67
C ARG A 483 6.51 15.25 9.97
N PHE A 484 6.18 14.54 11.05
CA PHE A 484 5.96 15.13 12.36
C PHE A 484 7.26 15.68 12.98
N ASP A 485 8.41 15.14 12.56
CA ASP A 485 9.75 15.52 12.97
C ASP A 485 10.45 16.50 12.01
N ASP A 486 9.77 17.05 11.00
CA ASP A 486 10.34 18.08 10.13
C ASP A 486 10.55 19.40 10.90
N GLU A 487 11.79 19.64 11.32
CA GLU A 487 12.21 20.87 12.01
C GLU A 487 12.10 22.13 11.14
N THR A 488 12.05 21.97 9.81
CA THR A 488 11.90 23.08 8.87
C THR A 488 10.44 23.46 8.64
N TRP A 489 9.50 22.74 9.25
CA TRP A 489 8.08 23.02 9.13
C TRP A 489 7.64 24.15 10.08
N TYR A 490 6.69 24.97 9.62
CA TYR A 490 6.04 25.99 10.42
C TYR A 490 4.55 26.12 10.02
N GLU A 491 3.72 26.60 10.95
CA GLU A 491 2.29 26.79 10.70
C GLU A 491 2.06 27.74 9.52
N GLY A 492 1.27 27.29 8.53
CA GLY A 492 1.03 28.04 7.28
C GLY A 492 2.06 27.82 6.16
N LYS A 493 3.12 27.02 6.38
CA LYS A 493 4.01 26.55 5.30
C LYS A 493 3.17 25.87 4.23
N ARG A 494 3.24 26.35 2.99
CA ARG A 494 2.51 25.78 1.86
C ARG A 494 2.95 24.33 1.66
N ASN A 495 2.00 23.42 1.57
CA ASN A 495 2.29 22.02 1.27
C ASN A 495 2.82 21.85 -0.17
N GLU A 496 3.68 20.86 -0.38
CA GLU A 496 4.35 20.58 -1.66
C GLU A 496 3.35 20.25 -2.78
N HIS A 497 2.27 19.53 -2.48
CA HIS A 497 1.18 19.23 -3.42
C HIS A 497 0.45 20.50 -3.87
N ALA A 498 0.24 21.43 -2.95
CA ALA A 498 -0.37 22.71 -3.30
C ALA A 498 0.56 23.55 -4.18
N SER A 499 1.86 23.26 -4.21
CA SER A 499 2.87 23.95 -5.03
C SER A 499 2.95 23.42 -6.46
N LEU A 500 2.25 22.32 -6.77
CA LEU A 500 2.13 21.80 -8.13
C LEU A 500 1.42 22.82 -9.06
N PRO A 501 1.75 22.82 -10.37
CA PRO A 501 1.14 23.72 -11.34
C PRO A 501 -0.40 23.64 -11.37
N ALA A 502 -1.06 24.73 -11.73
CA ALA A 502 -2.52 24.70 -11.94
C ALA A 502 -2.89 23.68 -13.03
N GLY A 503 -3.91 22.85 -12.76
CA GLY A 503 -4.31 21.75 -13.65
C GLY A 503 -3.46 20.49 -13.53
N HIS A 504 -2.46 20.44 -12.64
CA HIS A 504 -1.72 19.22 -12.36
C HIS A 504 -2.62 18.22 -11.58
N PRO A 505 -2.81 16.97 -12.05
CA PRO A 505 -3.74 16.02 -11.44
C PRO A 505 -3.38 15.65 -10.00
N GLY A 506 -2.08 15.72 -9.65
CA GLY A 506 -1.60 15.52 -8.28
C GLY A 506 -2.18 16.49 -7.24
N ARG A 507 -2.76 17.63 -7.65
CA ARG A 507 -3.43 18.57 -6.73
C ARG A 507 -4.77 18.06 -6.23
N ASP A 508 -5.38 17.20 -7.03
CA ASP A 508 -6.71 16.64 -6.85
C ASP A 508 -6.68 15.22 -6.24
N GLU A 509 -5.48 14.70 -5.96
CA GLU A 509 -5.27 13.47 -5.20
C GLU A 509 -5.64 13.64 -3.73
N PRO A 510 -6.06 12.55 -3.04
CA PRO A 510 -6.41 12.59 -1.62
C PRO A 510 -5.34 13.26 -0.78
N MET A 511 -5.78 14.09 0.16
CA MET A 511 -4.88 14.77 1.08
C MET A 511 -4.00 13.78 1.85
N TRP A 512 -4.58 12.70 2.37
CA TRP A 512 -3.84 11.64 3.06
C TRP A 512 -4.41 10.27 2.69
N THR A 513 -3.53 9.35 2.35
CA THR A 513 -3.84 7.92 2.31
C THR A 513 -3.10 7.17 3.41
N LEU A 514 -1.94 7.68 3.86
CA LEU A 514 -1.25 7.29 5.08
C LEU A 514 -1.35 8.44 6.10
N TYR A 515 -1.79 8.14 7.33
CA TYR A 515 -1.82 9.10 8.44
C TYR A 515 -1.40 8.47 9.77
N SER A 516 -0.11 8.33 10.00
CA SER A 516 0.45 7.88 11.28
C SER A 516 0.83 9.07 12.17
N SER A 517 1.31 8.79 13.39
CA SER A 517 1.81 9.85 14.27
C SER A 517 3.12 10.48 13.78
N ILE A 518 3.79 9.85 12.81
CA ILE A 518 5.06 10.32 12.23
C ILE A 518 4.85 10.89 10.83
N PHE A 519 4.02 10.24 10.01
CA PHE A 519 3.88 10.55 8.60
C PHE A 519 2.43 10.88 8.25
N SER A 520 2.25 11.85 7.37
CA SER A 520 0.96 12.16 6.75
C SER A 520 1.21 12.34 5.27
N LEU A 521 0.88 11.33 4.46
CA LEU A 521 1.33 11.21 3.07
C LEU A 521 0.21 10.74 2.14
N THR A 522 0.36 10.99 0.85
CA THR A 522 -0.47 10.45 -0.22
C THR A 522 0.36 9.41 -0.96
N LEU A 523 0.14 8.11 -0.70
CA LEU A 523 0.97 7.00 -1.19
C LEU A 523 0.17 5.97 -2.00
N ASP A 524 -1.14 5.90 -1.77
CA ASP A 524 -2.03 4.92 -2.41
C ASP A 524 -2.69 5.52 -3.64
N TYR A 525 -2.74 4.76 -4.74
CA TYR A 525 -3.34 5.22 -5.99
C TYR A 525 -4.19 4.13 -6.66
N ILE A 526 -5.18 4.58 -7.44
CA ILE A 526 -5.93 3.74 -8.39
C ILE A 526 -5.72 4.32 -9.78
N TRP A 527 -4.93 3.63 -10.59
CA TRP A 527 -4.58 4.03 -11.96
C TRP A 527 -5.43 3.29 -12.98
N LEU A 528 -5.94 4.04 -13.96
CA LEU A 528 -6.75 3.55 -15.08
C LEU A 528 -5.93 3.63 -16.36
N LEU A 529 -5.65 2.50 -16.98
CA LEU A 529 -4.89 2.46 -18.23
C LEU A 529 -5.84 2.60 -19.42
N PRO A 530 -5.41 3.27 -20.51
CA PRO A 530 -6.21 3.31 -21.71
C PRO A 530 -6.25 1.96 -22.42
N ASN A 531 -7.33 1.79 -23.16
CA ASN A 531 -7.61 0.66 -24.01
C ASN A 531 -7.62 1.15 -25.48
N PRO A 532 -6.47 1.08 -26.18
CA PRO A 532 -6.37 1.59 -27.55
C PRO A 532 -7.22 0.80 -28.55
N LEU A 533 -7.65 -0.41 -28.20
CA LEU A 533 -8.57 -1.19 -29.02
C LEU A 533 -10.01 -0.67 -28.96
N ARG A 534 -10.32 0.29 -28.07
CA ARG A 534 -11.64 0.95 -27.97
C ARG A 534 -11.73 2.27 -28.76
N SER A 535 -10.61 2.92 -29.07
CA SER A 535 -10.59 4.11 -29.92
C SER A 535 -10.62 3.71 -31.40
N GLN A 536 -11.76 3.20 -31.88
CA GLN A 536 -12.00 2.95 -33.30
C GLN A 536 -13.27 3.67 -33.76
N SER A 537 -13.21 5.00 -33.83
CA SER A 537 -14.11 5.79 -34.67
C SER A 537 -13.34 6.82 -35.50
N THR A 538 -13.93 7.13 -36.65
CA THR A 538 -13.45 8.01 -37.71
C THR A 538 -12.91 9.36 -37.22
N GLU A 539 -11.99 9.95 -37.98
CA GLU A 539 -11.24 11.23 -37.77
C GLU A 539 -12.04 12.45 -37.23
N GLU A 540 -13.37 12.38 -37.16
CA GLU A 540 -14.28 13.46 -36.79
C GLU A 540 -14.57 13.60 -35.28
N ARG A 541 -14.10 12.69 -34.40
CA ARG A 541 -14.41 12.72 -32.93
C ARG A 541 -13.21 12.71 -31.99
N LYS A 542 -12.15 13.47 -32.31
CA LYS A 542 -10.85 13.41 -31.62
C LYS A 542 -10.83 13.62 -30.10
N GLU A 543 -11.80 14.32 -29.49
CA GLU A 543 -11.79 14.58 -28.04
C GLU A 543 -12.71 13.64 -27.23
N ALA A 544 -13.91 13.34 -27.74
CA ALA A 544 -14.80 12.36 -27.11
C ALA A 544 -14.21 10.94 -27.17
N ASP A 545 -13.52 10.60 -28.27
CA ASP A 545 -12.89 9.29 -28.47
C ASP A 545 -11.68 9.08 -27.55
N ARG A 546 -10.98 10.16 -27.16
CA ARG A 546 -9.90 10.11 -26.16
C ARG A 546 -10.42 9.81 -24.76
N GLN A 547 -11.61 10.31 -24.42
CA GLN A 547 -12.25 10.00 -23.14
C GLN A 547 -12.81 8.57 -23.10
N ASP A 548 -13.25 8.03 -24.24
CA ASP A 548 -13.76 6.66 -24.36
C ASP A 548 -12.68 5.57 -24.31
N ALA A 549 -11.40 5.94 -24.36
CA ALA A 549 -10.29 5.01 -24.21
C ALA A 549 -10.10 4.50 -22.76
N TYR A 550 -10.71 5.13 -21.75
CA TYR A 550 -10.51 4.79 -20.33
C TYR A 550 -11.77 4.18 -19.71
N PRO A 551 -11.61 3.37 -18.64
CA PRO A 551 -12.71 3.05 -17.73
C PRO A 551 -13.40 4.33 -17.26
N HIS A 552 -14.74 4.34 -17.28
CA HIS A 552 -15.49 5.51 -16.86
C HIS A 552 -15.74 5.48 -15.36
N ILE A 553 -15.25 6.47 -14.64
CA ILE A 553 -15.44 6.59 -13.19
C ILE A 553 -16.84 7.16 -12.90
N THR A 554 -17.63 6.45 -12.13
CA THR A 554 -19.00 6.82 -11.73
C THR A 554 -19.09 7.29 -10.29
N ALA A 555 -18.18 6.86 -9.42
CA ALA A 555 -18.10 7.31 -8.03
C ALA A 555 -16.69 7.16 -7.45
N LEU A 556 -16.39 7.92 -6.38
CA LEU A 556 -15.18 7.75 -5.57
C LEU A 556 -15.58 7.50 -4.11
N LEU A 557 -14.81 6.67 -3.39
CA LEU A 557 -15.01 6.47 -1.97
C LEU A 557 -14.53 7.70 -1.19
N ALA A 558 -15.34 8.15 -0.24
CA ALA A 558 -15.01 9.33 0.51
C ALA A 558 -13.78 9.18 1.42
N MET A 559 -13.01 10.27 1.58
CA MET A 559 -11.83 10.30 2.46
C MET A 559 -12.19 10.78 3.88
N LEU A 560 -11.49 10.24 4.89
CA LEU A 560 -11.65 10.63 6.30
C LEU A 560 -10.96 11.95 6.61
N ARG A 561 -11.61 12.81 7.41
CA ARG A 561 -11.10 14.17 7.66
C ARG A 561 -9.84 14.16 8.50
N THR A 562 -8.95 15.14 8.30
CA THR A 562 -7.76 15.32 9.16
C THR A 562 -8.13 15.29 10.64
N LYS A 563 -9.23 15.95 11.06
CA LYS A 563 -9.70 15.91 12.46
C LYS A 563 -10.14 14.52 12.95
N ASP A 564 -10.59 13.67 12.02
CA ASP A 564 -11.01 12.30 12.29
C ASP A 564 -9.80 11.35 12.29
N LEU A 565 -8.69 11.72 11.64
CA LEU A 565 -7.42 10.97 11.59
C LEU A 565 -6.41 11.40 12.67
N ALA A 566 -6.45 12.66 13.11
CA ALA A 566 -5.56 13.22 14.12
C ALA A 566 -5.78 12.59 15.51
N PRO A 567 -4.72 12.24 16.27
CA PRO A 567 -3.32 12.58 15.99
C PRO A 567 -2.55 11.56 15.15
N GLY A 568 -3.20 10.47 14.72
CA GLY A 568 -2.58 9.34 14.02
C GLY A 568 -3.50 8.12 14.08
N ILE A 569 -3.47 7.25 13.06
CA ILE A 569 -4.08 5.91 13.02
C ILE A 569 -2.97 4.84 12.98
N PRO A 570 -3.22 3.57 13.39
CA PRO A 570 -4.51 2.92 13.70
C PRO A 570 -5.20 3.42 14.98
N ARG A 571 -6.54 3.50 15.00
CA ARG A 571 -7.34 3.82 16.20
C ARG A 571 -8.72 3.17 16.21
N LYS A 572 -9.17 2.75 17.39
CA LYS A 572 -10.52 2.21 17.62
C LYS A 572 -11.59 3.20 17.16
N GLY A 573 -12.58 2.71 16.43
CA GLY A 573 -13.67 3.54 15.90
C GLY A 573 -13.32 4.36 14.67
N VAL A 574 -12.05 4.34 14.21
CA VAL A 574 -11.56 5.13 13.08
C VAL A 574 -11.05 4.23 11.95
N CYS A 575 -9.90 3.58 12.11
CA CYS A 575 -9.24 2.75 11.10
C CYS A 575 -8.31 1.72 11.77
N ALA A 576 -8.26 0.48 11.27
CA ALA A 576 -7.39 -0.57 11.77
C ALA A 576 -5.94 -0.54 11.23
N SER A 577 -5.70 0.29 10.22
CA SER A 577 -4.40 0.49 9.57
C SER A 577 -3.94 1.94 9.76
N ASP A 578 -2.66 2.21 9.53
CA ASP A 578 -2.13 3.56 9.39
C ASP A 578 -2.41 4.15 8.00
N HIS A 579 -2.85 3.31 7.06
CA HIS A 579 -3.45 3.74 5.80
C HIS A 579 -4.99 3.73 5.85
N VAL A 580 -5.61 4.58 5.04
CA VAL A 580 -7.05 4.62 4.80
C VAL A 580 -7.33 4.06 3.41
N ALA A 581 -8.25 3.11 3.29
CA ALA A 581 -8.57 2.53 2.00
C ALA A 581 -9.10 3.60 1.02
N ILE A 582 -8.64 3.60 -0.23
CA ILE A 582 -9.18 4.44 -1.30
C ILE A 582 -10.04 3.61 -2.23
N GLY A 583 -11.00 4.22 -2.93
CA GLY A 583 -11.92 3.47 -3.77
C GLY A 583 -12.45 4.24 -4.98
N ALA A 584 -12.61 3.53 -6.10
CA ALA A 584 -13.21 4.05 -7.32
C ALA A 584 -14.25 3.06 -7.86
N GLU A 585 -15.43 3.59 -8.22
CA GLU A 585 -16.42 2.84 -8.98
C GLU A 585 -16.23 3.13 -10.46
N ILE A 586 -16.12 2.08 -11.27
CA ILE A 586 -15.96 2.18 -12.72
C ILE A 586 -17.08 1.43 -13.44
N GLU A 587 -17.49 1.96 -14.59
CA GLU A 587 -18.35 1.26 -15.54
C GLU A 587 -17.49 0.31 -16.38
N LEU A 588 -17.79 -1.00 -16.34
CA LEU A 588 -17.23 -1.98 -17.26
C LEU A 588 -17.94 -1.89 -18.60
N ARG A 589 -17.17 -1.94 -19.69
CA ARG A 589 -17.69 -1.74 -21.05
C ARG A 589 -17.36 -2.88 -22.00
#